data_AF-A0A7H1AIL8-F1
#
_entry.id   AF-A0A7H1AIL8-F1
#
_cell.length_a   1.000
_cell.length_b   1.000
_cell.length_c   1.000
_cell.angle_alpha   90.00
_cell.angle_beta   90.00
_cell.angle_gamma   90.00
#
_symmetry.space_group_name_H-M   'P 1'
#
loop_
_entity.id
_entity.type
_entity.pdbx_description
1 polymer ?
#
loop_
_entity_poly.entity_id
_entity_poly.type
_entity_poly.pdbx_seq_one_letter_code
_entity_poly.pdbx_strand_id
1 'polypeptide(L)'
;MDHIAAIDAGLAGKVEPGMIARKVFLTYPTMAFVGQEDLQFDILNSVSDKWGVPISSIHVCGSAKIGVSVHKGTPFASGTSDLDLAIIDAGLFVRYMEAVANLTRNYSIRSSFPLVKGVSYREQYLSYLTKGMLNPDFMPVSPMRADWSNFFGRLSSDHSKAFKSISAMIYLSERFFETKQRSVIQGRRAKGVVR
;
A
#
# COMPACT_ATOMS: atom_id res chain seq x y z
N MET A 1 -1.06 -14.29 17.26
CA MET A 1 -0.62 -14.94 16.00
C MET A 1 0.62 -14.20 15.54
N ASP A 2 1.71 -14.90 15.20
CA ASP A 2 2.95 -14.26 14.74
C ASP A 2 3.10 -14.44 13.22
N HIS A 3 2.92 -13.34 12.48
CA HIS A 3 3.03 -13.35 11.01
C HIS A 3 4.46 -13.58 10.53
N ILE A 4 5.46 -13.16 11.31
CA ILE A 4 6.86 -13.40 10.99
C ILE A 4 7.19 -14.88 11.08
N ALA A 5 6.79 -15.54 12.16
CA ALA A 5 6.96 -16.98 12.30
C ALA A 5 6.29 -17.75 11.14
N ALA A 6 5.10 -17.30 10.70
CA ALA A 6 4.42 -17.91 9.56
C ALA A 6 5.16 -17.69 8.22
N ILE A 7 5.75 -16.51 8.01
CA ILE A 7 6.61 -16.23 6.85
C ILE A 7 7.85 -17.12 6.87
N ASP A 8 8.52 -17.21 8.02
CA ASP A 8 9.75 -17.98 8.18
C ASP A 8 9.51 -19.48 7.99
N ALA A 9 8.42 -20.00 8.55
CA ALA A 9 8.00 -21.38 8.31
C ALA A 9 7.69 -21.66 6.83
N GLY A 10 7.04 -20.72 6.14
CA GLY A 10 6.78 -20.83 4.70
C GLY A 10 8.07 -20.85 3.88
N LEU A 11 9.03 -19.98 4.21
CA LEU A 11 10.34 -19.93 3.55
C LEU A 11 11.14 -21.22 3.79
N ALA A 12 11.17 -21.73 5.03
CA ALA A 12 11.84 -22.98 5.40
C ALA A 12 11.22 -24.18 4.68
N GLY A 13 9.88 -24.19 4.56
CA GLY A 13 9.13 -25.18 3.80
C GLY A 13 9.22 -25.02 2.27
N LYS A 14 10.06 -24.09 1.76
CA LYS A 14 10.23 -23.81 0.33
C LYS A 14 8.92 -23.45 -0.40
N VAL A 15 7.96 -22.88 0.33
CA VAL A 15 6.72 -22.36 -0.26
C VAL A 15 7.06 -21.17 -1.17
N GLU A 16 6.38 -21.08 -2.32
CA GLU A 16 6.60 -19.97 -3.26
C GLU A 16 6.29 -18.63 -2.56
N PRO A 17 7.19 -17.62 -2.64
CA PRO A 17 7.00 -16.35 -1.93
C PRO A 17 5.70 -15.60 -2.20
N GLY A 18 5.16 -15.68 -3.42
CA GLY A 18 3.83 -15.15 -3.76
C GLY A 18 2.70 -15.86 -3.01
N MET A 19 2.77 -17.17 -2.80
CA MET A 19 1.82 -17.91 -1.95
C MET A 19 1.91 -17.47 -0.48
N ILE A 20 3.12 -17.26 0.05
CA ILE A 20 3.31 -16.71 1.40
C ILE A 20 2.70 -15.31 1.47
N ALA A 21 2.94 -14.46 0.46
CA ALA A 21 2.39 -13.12 0.39
C ALA A 21 0.86 -13.11 0.35
N ARG A 22 0.24 -13.93 -0.51
CA ARG A 22 -1.22 -14.09 -0.58
C ARG A 22 -1.79 -14.48 0.77
N LYS A 23 -1.24 -15.53 1.39
CA LYS A 23 -1.68 -16.00 2.70
C LYS A 23 -1.57 -14.90 3.77
N VAL A 24 -0.39 -14.30 3.93
CA VAL A 24 -0.16 -13.35 5.04
C VAL A 24 -0.88 -12.03 4.81
N PHE A 25 -0.78 -11.43 3.63
CA PHE A 25 -1.28 -10.07 3.42
C PHE A 25 -2.78 -10.02 3.15
N LEU A 26 -3.36 -11.02 2.49
CA LEU A 26 -4.78 -11.01 2.12
C LEU A 26 -5.68 -11.75 3.12
N THR A 27 -5.16 -12.76 3.85
CA THR A 27 -6.04 -13.63 4.67
C THR A 27 -5.84 -13.50 6.18
N TYR A 28 -4.64 -13.14 6.65
CA TYR A 28 -4.40 -13.01 8.07
C TYR A 28 -4.98 -11.69 8.61
N PRO A 29 -5.28 -11.59 9.92
CA PRO A 29 -5.65 -10.32 10.53
C PRO A 29 -4.51 -9.29 10.41
N THR A 30 -4.76 -8.04 10.78
CA THR A 30 -3.73 -7.00 10.81
C THR A 30 -3.20 -6.84 12.23
N MET A 31 -1.88 -7.01 12.42
CA MET A 31 -1.29 -6.98 13.77
C MET A 31 -1.52 -5.66 14.51
N ALA A 32 -1.48 -4.52 13.80
CA ALA A 32 -1.74 -3.21 14.39
C ALA A 32 -3.16 -3.03 14.94
N PHE A 33 -4.11 -3.89 14.53
CA PHE A 33 -5.53 -3.77 14.88
C PHE A 33 -6.05 -4.89 15.79
N VAL A 34 -5.18 -5.77 16.29
CA VAL A 34 -5.59 -6.79 17.26
C VAL A 34 -6.08 -6.10 18.54
N GLY A 35 -7.35 -6.29 18.90
CA GLY A 35 -8.00 -5.59 20.02
C GLY A 35 -8.37 -4.13 19.72
N GLN A 36 -8.30 -3.70 18.46
CA GLN A 36 -8.70 -2.39 17.96
C GLN A 36 -9.51 -2.54 16.66
N GLU A 37 -10.46 -3.48 16.67
CA GLU A 37 -11.26 -3.85 15.50
C GLU A 37 -12.14 -2.69 15.00
N ASP A 38 -12.69 -1.88 15.91
CA ASP A 38 -13.49 -0.70 15.55
C ASP A 38 -12.63 0.35 14.83
N LEU A 39 -11.39 0.56 15.28
CA LEU A 39 -10.45 1.46 14.59
C LEU A 39 -10.13 0.96 13.18
N GLN A 40 -9.97 -0.35 13.00
CA GLN A 40 -9.80 -0.93 11.67
C GLN A 40 -11.02 -0.65 10.80
N PHE A 41 -12.22 -0.91 11.33
CA PHE A 41 -13.47 -0.68 10.61
C PHE A 41 -13.58 0.79 10.20
N ASP A 42 -13.40 1.74 11.12
CA ASP A 42 -13.53 3.17 10.85
C ASP A 42 -12.60 3.63 9.71
N ILE A 43 -11.33 3.22 9.75
CA ILE A 43 -10.34 3.60 8.73
C ILE A 43 -10.68 2.97 7.37
N LEU A 44 -10.94 1.66 7.34
CA LEU A 44 -11.19 0.97 6.08
C LEU A 44 -12.54 1.37 5.48
N ASN A 45 -13.56 1.59 6.30
CA ASN A 45 -14.87 2.05 5.86
C ASN A 45 -14.80 3.48 5.31
N SER A 46 -14.04 4.37 5.93
CA SER A 46 -13.83 5.73 5.41
C SER A 46 -13.22 5.73 4.00
N VAL A 47 -12.26 4.83 3.74
CA VAL A 47 -11.65 4.65 2.41
C VAL A 47 -12.66 4.02 1.44
N SER A 48 -13.39 2.98 1.88
CA SER A 48 -14.45 2.33 1.11
C SER A 48 -15.48 3.35 0.60
N ASP A 49 -16.03 4.15 1.50
CA ASP A 49 -17.06 5.15 1.20
C ASP A 49 -16.55 6.26 0.29
N LYS A 50 -15.31 6.72 0.51
CA LYS A 50 -14.71 7.80 -0.29
C LYS A 50 -14.56 7.44 -1.76
N TRP A 51 -14.12 6.22 -2.07
CA TRP A 51 -13.83 5.80 -3.45
C TRP A 51 -14.90 4.88 -4.07
N GLY A 52 -15.89 4.47 -3.29
CA GLY A 52 -16.95 3.55 -3.72
C GLY A 52 -16.40 2.18 -4.07
N VAL A 53 -15.42 1.69 -3.30
CA VAL A 53 -14.82 0.36 -3.48
C VAL A 53 -15.25 -0.56 -2.33
N PRO A 54 -15.39 -1.88 -2.53
CA PRO A 54 -15.73 -2.78 -1.43
C PRO A 54 -14.70 -2.70 -0.30
N ILE A 55 -15.13 -2.64 0.96
CA ILE A 55 -14.21 -2.64 2.11
C ILE A 55 -13.24 -3.84 2.10
N SER A 56 -13.69 -4.99 1.57
CA SER A 56 -12.90 -6.21 1.43
C SER A 56 -11.76 -6.11 0.41
N SER A 57 -11.73 -5.08 -0.45
CA SER A 57 -10.65 -4.84 -1.40
C SER A 57 -9.53 -3.96 -0.82
N ILE A 58 -9.68 -3.51 0.43
CA ILE A 58 -8.73 -2.63 1.12
C ILE A 58 -7.95 -3.46 2.13
N HIS A 59 -6.64 -3.55 1.92
CA HIS A 59 -5.76 -4.36 2.76
C HIS A 59 -4.66 -3.51 3.37
N VAL A 60 -4.32 -3.80 4.62
CA VAL A 60 -3.13 -3.24 5.25
C VAL A 60 -1.89 -4.00 4.76
N CYS A 61 -0.82 -3.26 4.51
CA CYS A 61 0.50 -3.82 4.23
C CYS A 61 1.56 -3.15 5.12
N GLY A 62 2.85 -3.37 4.80
CA GLY A 62 3.94 -2.81 5.58
C GLY A 62 4.03 -3.37 7.01
N SER A 63 4.61 -2.57 7.91
CA SER A 63 4.86 -3.00 9.29
C SER A 63 3.59 -3.16 10.12
N ALA A 64 2.54 -2.38 9.85
CA ALA A 64 1.26 -2.49 10.54
C ALA A 64 0.59 -3.86 10.30
N LYS A 65 0.74 -4.43 9.10
CA LYS A 65 0.22 -5.77 8.79
C LYS A 65 0.92 -6.87 9.56
N ILE A 66 2.25 -6.83 9.59
CA ILE A 66 3.09 -7.92 10.10
C ILE A 66 3.44 -7.75 11.59
N GLY A 67 3.35 -6.53 12.12
CA GLY A 67 3.81 -6.16 13.46
C GLY A 67 5.28 -5.73 13.52
N VAL A 68 6.01 -5.78 12.40
CA VAL A 68 7.42 -5.36 12.31
C VAL A 68 7.75 -4.91 10.89
N SER A 69 8.63 -3.93 10.77
CA SER A 69 9.22 -3.58 9.48
C SER A 69 10.20 -4.67 9.04
N VAL A 70 9.88 -5.41 7.98
CA VAL A 70 10.80 -6.43 7.42
C VAL A 70 12.12 -5.80 6.94
N HIS A 71 12.08 -4.56 6.48
CA HIS A 71 13.26 -3.83 6.02
C HIS A 71 14.12 -3.29 7.16
N LYS A 72 13.52 -2.75 8.23
CA LYS A 72 14.27 -2.10 9.33
C LYS A 72 14.47 -2.99 10.56
N GLY A 73 13.68 -4.06 10.70
CA GLY A 73 13.60 -4.87 11.93
C GLY A 73 12.88 -4.18 13.08
N THR A 74 12.43 -2.93 12.90
CA THR A 74 11.75 -2.14 13.94
C THR A 74 10.32 -2.64 14.14
N PRO A 75 9.90 -2.95 15.39
CA PRO A 75 8.52 -3.29 15.70
C PRO A 75 7.56 -2.18 15.29
N PHE A 76 6.33 -2.56 14.94
CA PHE A 76 5.24 -1.61 14.83
C PHE A 76 4.98 -0.98 16.21
N ALA A 77 4.81 0.33 16.23
CA ALA A 77 4.52 1.10 17.42
C ALA A 77 3.42 2.12 17.13
N SER A 78 2.35 2.07 17.93
CA SER A 78 1.20 2.98 17.84
C SER A 78 1.66 4.45 17.95
N GLY A 79 1.03 5.32 17.18
CA GLY A 79 1.31 6.77 17.09
C GLY A 79 2.63 7.14 16.40
N THR A 80 3.48 6.17 16.07
CA THR A 80 4.82 6.45 15.50
C THR A 80 5.09 5.74 14.18
N SER A 81 4.45 4.59 13.97
CA SER A 81 4.51 3.84 12.72
C SER A 81 3.47 4.34 11.72
N ASP A 82 3.82 4.26 10.44
CA ASP A 82 2.90 4.55 9.34
C ASP A 82 1.91 3.38 9.13
N LEU A 83 0.74 3.69 8.57
CA LEU A 83 -0.24 2.72 8.08
C LEU A 83 -0.28 2.77 6.55
N ASP A 84 0.20 1.70 5.92
CA ASP A 84 0.20 1.58 4.47
C ASP A 84 -0.99 0.73 4.02
N LEU A 85 -1.88 1.32 3.23
CA LEU A 85 -3.04 0.65 2.65
C LEU A 85 -2.80 0.27 1.18
N ALA A 86 -3.42 -0.83 0.76
CA ALA A 86 -3.51 -1.27 -0.62
C ALA A 86 -4.99 -1.37 -1.00
N ILE A 87 -5.40 -0.61 -2.01
CA ILE A 87 -6.75 -0.70 -2.58
C ILE A 87 -6.65 -1.53 -3.84
N ILE A 88 -7.23 -2.73 -3.84
CA ILE A 88 -7.16 -3.68 -4.95
C ILE A 88 -8.46 -3.60 -5.76
N ASP A 89 -8.51 -2.68 -6.71
CA ASP A 89 -9.71 -2.45 -7.51
C ASP A 89 -9.34 -2.01 -8.94
N ALA A 90 -9.71 -2.83 -9.91
CA ALA A 90 -9.37 -2.59 -11.32
C ALA A 90 -10.10 -1.36 -11.88
N GLY A 91 -11.34 -1.11 -11.45
CA GLY A 91 -12.14 0.03 -11.92
C GLY A 91 -11.54 1.36 -11.44
N LEU A 92 -11.21 1.44 -10.14
CA LEU A 92 -10.52 2.58 -9.54
C LEU A 92 -9.16 2.80 -10.21
N PHE A 93 -8.40 1.73 -10.43
CA PHE A 93 -7.10 1.80 -11.10
C PHE A 93 -7.22 2.40 -12.51
N VAL A 94 -8.11 1.85 -13.34
CA VAL A 94 -8.33 2.32 -14.73
C VAL A 94 -8.80 3.77 -14.73
N ARG A 95 -9.76 4.12 -13.87
CA ARG A 95 -10.27 5.50 -13.74
C ARG A 95 -9.16 6.51 -13.46
N TYR A 96 -8.27 6.21 -12.51
CA TYR A 96 -7.14 7.09 -12.19
C TYR A 96 -6.12 7.13 -13.34
N MET A 97 -5.82 5.98 -13.94
CA MET A 97 -4.87 5.88 -15.07
C MET A 97 -5.35 6.70 -16.29
N GLU A 98 -6.61 6.55 -16.67
CA GLU A 98 -7.23 7.29 -17.77
C GLU A 98 -7.25 8.80 -17.51
N ALA A 99 -7.58 9.21 -16.28
CA ALA A 99 -7.55 10.62 -15.90
C ALA A 99 -6.16 11.24 -16.10
N VAL A 100 -5.10 10.54 -15.72
CA VAL A 100 -3.72 11.00 -15.98
C VAL A 100 -3.39 11.00 -17.46
N ALA A 101 -3.73 9.92 -18.18
CA ALA A 101 -3.46 9.81 -19.62
C ALA A 101 -4.12 10.96 -20.40
N ASN A 102 -5.39 11.25 -20.10
CA ASN A 102 -6.14 12.35 -20.71
C ASN A 102 -5.52 13.71 -20.39
N LEU A 103 -5.22 13.98 -19.12
CA LEU A 103 -4.65 15.26 -18.69
C LEU A 103 -3.27 15.53 -19.32
N THR A 104 -2.49 14.49 -19.59
CA THR A 104 -1.09 14.60 -20.00
C THR A 104 -0.87 14.31 -21.49
N ARG A 105 -1.95 14.11 -22.27
CA ARG A 105 -1.91 13.61 -23.65
C ARG A 105 -1.04 12.35 -23.77
N ASN A 106 -1.43 11.29 -23.07
CA ASN A 106 -0.69 10.03 -22.97
C ASN A 106 0.76 10.24 -22.51
N TYR A 107 0.94 11.01 -21.42
CA TYR A 107 2.22 11.23 -20.75
C TYR A 107 3.25 12.05 -21.55
N SER A 108 2.83 12.69 -22.64
CA SER A 108 3.66 13.59 -23.46
C SER A 108 3.88 14.95 -22.80
N ILE A 109 2.88 15.49 -22.09
CA ILE A 109 3.00 16.74 -21.35
C ILE A 109 3.72 16.46 -20.02
N ARG A 110 5.03 16.71 -20.00
CA ARG A 110 5.89 16.42 -18.84
C ARG A 110 5.76 17.45 -17.72
N SER A 111 5.52 18.71 -18.07
CA SER A 111 5.44 19.83 -17.13
C SER A 111 4.30 19.72 -16.12
N SER A 112 3.29 18.89 -16.39
CA SER A 112 2.19 18.63 -15.46
C SER A 112 2.61 17.79 -14.25
N PHE A 113 3.71 17.04 -14.35
CA PHE A 113 4.25 16.25 -13.26
C PHE A 113 5.22 17.10 -12.41
N PRO A 114 5.08 17.08 -11.07
CA PRO A 114 6.01 17.76 -10.19
C PRO A 114 7.44 17.21 -10.29
N LEU A 115 8.40 18.10 -10.05
CA LEU A 115 9.77 17.74 -9.69
C LEU A 115 9.96 18.07 -8.20
N VAL A 116 10.11 17.04 -7.37
CA VAL A 116 10.24 17.23 -5.91
C VAL A 116 11.64 16.79 -5.48
N LYS A 117 12.44 17.74 -4.99
CA LYS A 117 13.83 17.48 -4.56
C LYS A 117 14.66 16.75 -5.64
N GLY A 118 14.47 17.12 -6.91
CA GLY A 118 15.14 16.49 -8.06
C GLY A 118 14.55 15.16 -8.52
N VAL A 119 13.52 14.63 -7.85
CA VAL A 119 12.84 13.39 -8.23
C VAL A 119 11.70 13.69 -9.19
N SER A 120 11.74 13.06 -10.37
CA SER A 120 10.68 13.13 -11.39
C SER A 120 9.49 12.28 -10.96
N TYR A 121 8.37 12.93 -10.61
CA TYR A 121 7.15 12.19 -10.26
C TYR A 121 6.60 11.41 -11.46
N ARG A 122 6.84 11.90 -12.68
CA ARG A 122 6.49 11.18 -13.91
C ARG A 122 7.16 9.82 -14.00
N GLU A 123 8.46 9.75 -13.73
CA GLU A 123 9.22 8.50 -13.79
C GLU A 123 8.73 7.51 -12.73
N GLN A 124 8.48 8.00 -11.52
CA GLN A 124 7.92 7.18 -10.44
C GLN A 124 6.53 6.66 -10.80
N TYR A 125 5.66 7.54 -11.30
CA TYR A 125 4.32 7.17 -11.74
C TYR A 125 4.36 6.07 -12.82
N LEU A 126 5.14 6.25 -13.89
CA LEU A 126 5.26 5.26 -14.97
C LEU A 126 5.90 3.95 -14.50
N SER A 127 6.89 4.03 -13.60
CA SER A 127 7.54 2.86 -12.98
C SER A 127 6.57 2.03 -12.15
N TYR A 128 5.61 2.67 -11.47
CA TYR A 128 4.54 1.95 -10.78
C TYR A 128 3.49 1.43 -11.75
N LEU A 129 3.09 2.24 -12.73
CA LEU A 129 2.05 1.87 -13.68
C LEU A 129 2.39 0.57 -14.43
N THR A 130 3.64 0.43 -14.88
CA THR A 130 4.15 -0.80 -15.54
C THR A 130 4.16 -2.03 -14.63
N LYS A 131 3.98 -1.86 -13.32
CA LYS A 131 3.89 -2.92 -12.30
C LYS A 131 2.45 -3.16 -11.84
N GLY A 132 1.44 -2.59 -12.53
CA GLY A 132 0.04 -2.67 -12.12
C GLY A 132 -0.24 -1.98 -10.79
N MET A 133 0.56 -0.95 -10.47
CA MET A 133 0.49 -0.16 -9.25
C MET A 133 0.29 1.31 -9.60
N LEU A 134 -0.45 2.05 -8.78
CA LEU A 134 -0.66 3.48 -8.96
C LEU A 134 -0.64 4.14 -7.58
N ASN A 135 0.33 5.03 -7.38
CA ASN A 135 0.31 5.93 -6.22
C ASN A 135 -0.12 7.33 -6.70
N PRO A 136 -1.32 7.79 -6.30
CA PRO A 136 -1.84 9.09 -6.72
C PRO A 136 -0.97 10.28 -6.29
N ASP A 137 -0.11 10.15 -5.28
CA ASP A 137 0.81 11.23 -4.90
C ASP A 137 1.83 11.56 -6.01
N PHE A 138 2.13 10.60 -6.91
CA PHE A 138 2.99 10.79 -8.08
C PHE A 138 2.25 11.23 -9.35
N MET A 139 0.93 11.44 -9.29
CA MET A 139 0.16 11.97 -10.41
C MET A 139 0.58 13.40 -10.77
N PRO A 140 0.24 13.87 -11.99
CA PRO A 140 0.31 15.28 -12.31
C PRO A 140 -0.55 16.13 -11.36
N VAL A 141 -0.21 17.41 -11.26
CA VAL A 141 -1.01 18.40 -10.53
C VAL A 141 -2.42 18.41 -11.12
N SER A 142 -3.41 18.02 -10.30
CA SER A 142 -4.80 17.86 -10.73
C SER A 142 -5.73 17.88 -9.50
N PRO A 143 -7.03 18.19 -9.69
CA PRO A 143 -8.03 18.09 -8.63
C PRO A 143 -8.11 16.67 -8.04
N MET A 144 -7.95 15.64 -8.87
CA MET A 144 -7.98 14.24 -8.43
C MET A 144 -6.81 13.89 -7.49
N ARG A 145 -5.60 14.39 -7.79
CA ARG A 145 -4.46 14.26 -6.89
C ARG A 145 -4.67 15.04 -5.59
N ALA A 146 -5.19 16.26 -5.68
CA ALA A 146 -5.46 17.08 -4.50
C ALA A 146 -6.52 16.42 -3.58
N ASP A 147 -7.59 15.87 -4.15
CA ASP A 147 -8.62 15.17 -3.39
C ASP A 147 -8.07 13.94 -2.66
N TRP A 148 -7.19 13.17 -3.34
CA TRP A 148 -6.48 12.05 -2.73
C TRP A 148 -5.61 12.49 -1.54
N SER A 149 -4.70 13.44 -1.76
CA SER A 149 -3.77 13.91 -0.71
C SER A 149 -4.52 14.58 0.45
N ASN A 150 -5.60 15.31 0.18
CA ASN A 150 -6.43 15.94 1.21
C ASN A 150 -7.22 14.91 2.03
N PHE A 151 -7.71 13.85 1.41
CA PHE A 151 -8.38 12.78 2.15
C PHE A 151 -7.39 12.06 3.08
N PHE A 152 -6.26 11.58 2.56
CA PHE A 152 -5.29 10.84 3.38
C PHE A 152 -4.61 11.73 4.42
N GLY A 153 -4.44 13.02 4.14
CA GLY A 153 -3.99 14.00 5.13
C GLY A 153 -4.96 14.15 6.31
N ARG A 154 -6.26 14.24 6.03
CA ARG A 154 -7.31 14.28 7.08
C ARG A 154 -7.39 12.97 7.84
N LEU A 155 -7.45 11.84 7.14
CA LEU A 155 -7.47 10.51 7.75
C LEU A 155 -6.26 10.31 8.68
N SER A 156 -5.07 10.74 8.26
CA SER A 156 -3.86 10.72 9.11
C SER A 156 -4.01 11.59 10.37
N SER A 157 -4.58 12.79 10.22
CA SER A 157 -4.80 13.70 11.35
C SER A 157 -5.78 13.11 12.37
N ASP A 158 -6.91 12.59 11.89
CA ASP A 158 -8.00 12.05 12.71
C ASP A 158 -7.54 10.82 13.51
N HIS A 159 -6.59 10.04 12.96
CA HIS A 159 -6.04 8.84 13.59
C HIS A 159 -4.58 9.00 14.05
N SER A 160 -4.12 10.23 14.28
CA SER A 160 -2.71 10.54 14.64
C SER A 160 -2.23 9.90 15.95
N LYS A 161 -3.16 9.58 16.86
CA LYS A 161 -2.85 8.82 18.09
C LYS A 161 -2.44 7.37 17.81
N ALA A 162 -2.95 6.79 16.72
CA ALA A 162 -2.71 5.40 16.34
C ALA A 162 -1.62 5.26 15.28
N PHE A 163 -1.52 6.22 14.34
CA PHE A 163 -0.58 6.16 13.23
C PHE A 163 0.06 7.51 12.97
N LYS A 164 1.35 7.50 12.64
CA LYS A 164 2.07 8.72 12.25
C LYS A 164 1.53 9.30 10.94
N SER A 165 1.25 8.43 9.98
CA SER A 165 0.62 8.77 8.71
C SER A 165 -0.17 7.57 8.19
N ILE A 166 -1.21 7.84 7.40
CA ILE A 166 -2.00 6.85 6.68
C ILE A 166 -1.87 7.18 5.20
N SER A 167 -1.42 6.21 4.41
CA SER A 167 -1.27 6.35 2.97
C SER A 167 -1.85 5.15 2.25
N ALA A 168 -2.12 5.28 0.95
CA ALA A 168 -2.58 4.15 0.15
C ALA A 168 -1.94 4.11 -1.23
N MET A 169 -1.99 2.92 -1.83
CA MET A 169 -1.68 2.68 -3.22
C MET A 169 -2.77 1.84 -3.87
N ILE A 170 -3.07 2.13 -5.12
CA ILE A 170 -4.06 1.40 -5.91
C ILE A 170 -3.35 0.29 -6.69
N TYR A 171 -3.90 -0.91 -6.67
CA TYR A 171 -3.41 -2.07 -7.40
C TYR A 171 -4.46 -2.55 -8.38
N LEU A 172 -4.03 -2.87 -9.60
CA LEU A 172 -4.92 -3.35 -10.66
C LEU A 172 -5.54 -4.72 -10.32
N SER A 173 -4.82 -5.57 -9.59
CA SER A 173 -5.32 -6.88 -9.14
C SER A 173 -4.51 -7.41 -7.95
N GLU A 174 -5.04 -8.44 -7.28
CA GLU A 174 -4.34 -9.15 -6.21
C GLU A 174 -2.97 -9.66 -6.67
N ARG A 175 -2.85 -10.07 -7.94
CA ARG A 175 -1.58 -10.58 -8.48
C ARG A 175 -0.47 -9.53 -8.47
N PHE A 176 -0.79 -8.28 -8.79
CA PHE A 176 0.18 -7.18 -8.73
C PHE A 176 0.54 -6.83 -7.29
N PHE A 177 -0.46 -6.84 -6.39
CA PHE A 177 -0.24 -6.67 -4.96
C PHE A 177 0.68 -7.76 -4.38
N GLU A 178 0.40 -9.03 -4.66
CA GLU A 178 1.23 -10.18 -4.27
C GLU A 178 2.65 -10.06 -4.80
N THR A 179 2.82 -9.61 -6.04
CA THR A 179 4.14 -9.40 -6.63
C THR A 179 4.93 -8.35 -5.86
N LYS A 180 4.28 -7.26 -5.44
CA LYS A 180 4.89 -6.25 -4.57
C LYS A 180 5.25 -6.84 -3.20
N GLN A 181 4.34 -7.57 -2.56
CA GLN A 181 4.60 -8.16 -1.24
C GLN A 181 5.62 -9.29 -1.28
N ARG A 182 5.72 -10.03 -2.39
CA ARG A 182 6.77 -11.03 -2.64
C ARG A 182 8.17 -10.42 -2.50
N SER A 183 8.38 -9.17 -2.95
CA SER A 183 9.68 -8.49 -2.79
C SER A 183 10.04 -8.29 -1.31
N VAL A 184 9.04 -8.06 -0.45
CA VAL A 184 9.21 -7.95 1.01
C VAL A 184 9.62 -9.31 1.60
N ILE A 185 8.92 -10.38 1.22
CA ILE A 185 9.21 -11.75 1.65
C ILE A 185 10.64 -12.18 1.21
N GLN A 186 11.01 -11.90 -0.03
CA GLN A 186 12.35 -12.20 -0.55
C GLN A 186 13.44 -11.39 0.14
N GLY A 187 13.18 -10.12 0.46
CA GLY A 187 14.09 -9.28 1.24
C GLY A 187 14.36 -9.86 2.63
N ARG A 188 13.37 -10.52 3.24
CA ARG A 188 13.56 -11.25 4.50
C ARG A 188 14.48 -12.46 4.33
N ARG A 189 14.26 -13.27 3.29
CA ARG A 189 15.11 -14.43 2.95
C ARG A 189 16.58 -14.04 2.79
N ALA A 190 16.85 -12.94 2.09
CA ALA A 190 18.21 -12.47 1.83
C ALA A 190 18.98 -12.06 3.11
N LYS A 191 18.28 -11.73 4.20
CA LYS A 191 18.90 -11.36 5.48
C LYS A 191 19.30 -12.56 6.35
N GLY A 192 19.17 -13.79 5.84
CA GLY A 192 19.70 -14.98 6.49
C GLY A 192 18.95 -15.43 7.74
N VAL A 193 17.72 -14.96 7.95
CA VAL A 193 16.89 -15.36 9.11
C VAL A 193 16.36 -16.80 8.96
N VAL A 194 16.35 -17.34 7.75
CA VAL A 194 16.02 -18.74 7.45
C VAL A 194 17.03 -19.26 6.43
N ARG A 195 17.80 -20.29 6.80
CA ARG A 195 18.67 -21.05 5.91
C ARG A 195 17.90 -22.21 5.27
#